data_AF-A0A7C5NAT1-F1
#
_entry.id   AF-A0A7C5NAT1-F1
#
_cell.length_a   1.000
_cell.length_b   1.000
_cell.length_c   1.000
_cell.angle_alpha   90.00
_cell.angle_beta   90.00
_cell.angle_gamma   90.00
#
_symmetry.space_group_name_H-M   'P 1'
#
loop_
_entity.id
_entity.type
_entity.pdbx_description
1 polymer ?
#
loop_
_entity_poly.entity_id
_entity_poly.type
_entity_poly.pdbx_seq_one_letter_code
_entity_poly.pdbx_strand_id
1 'polypeptide(L)'
;MATHKNVFKTTDGVNIKFTGAVEKQNIVKMVENCQTGQCDCMSDETKQKITGMNVSGEDGNVEINMTGEMTKEEIEAAVAKSKVINDSCC
;
A
#
# COMPACT_ATOMS: atom_id res chain seq x y z
N MET A 1 -17.89 5.77 6.95
CA MET A 1 -17.74 5.52 5.49
C MET A 1 -16.59 4.55 5.34
N ALA A 2 -16.77 3.44 4.63
CA ALA A 2 -15.73 2.42 4.52
C ALA A 2 -14.69 2.84 3.47
N THR A 3 -13.41 2.60 3.78
CA THR A 3 -12.31 2.72 2.83
C THR A 3 -12.08 1.36 2.18
N HIS A 4 -12.07 1.32 0.86
CA HIS A 4 -11.84 0.10 0.08
C HIS A 4 -10.39 0.07 -0.37
N LYS A 5 -9.75 -1.09 -0.24
CA LYS A 5 -8.44 -1.37 -0.83
C LYS A 5 -8.55 -2.52 -1.82
N ASN A 6 -7.88 -2.39 -2.94
CA ASN A 6 -7.76 -3.43 -3.94
C ASN A 6 -6.30 -3.59 -4.31
N VAL A 7 -5.76 -4.80 -4.18
CA VAL A 7 -4.39 -5.13 -4.58
C VAL A 7 -4.44 -5.89 -5.90
N PHE A 8 -3.73 -5.35 -6.89
CA PHE A 8 -3.61 -5.88 -8.23
C PHE A 8 -2.15 -6.23 -8.49
N LYS A 9 -1.88 -7.46 -8.92
CA LYS A 9 -0.56 -7.81 -9.43
C LYS A 9 -0.41 -7.21 -10.83
N THR A 10 0.67 -6.49 -11.07
CA THR A 10 1.04 -5.99 -12.41
C THR A 10 2.14 -6.87 -12.98
N THR A 11 2.50 -6.67 -14.24
CA THR A 11 3.59 -7.40 -14.90
C THR A 11 4.93 -7.19 -14.19
N ASP A 12 5.17 -5.96 -13.72
CA ASP A 12 6.45 -5.52 -13.16
C ASP A 12 6.40 -5.37 -11.62
N GLY A 13 5.32 -5.79 -10.96
CA GLY A 13 5.17 -5.67 -9.51
C GLY A 13 3.71 -5.71 -9.05
N VAL A 14 3.31 -4.73 -8.24
CA VAL A 14 1.99 -4.67 -7.59
C VAL A 14 1.45 -3.25 -7.59
N ASN A 15 0.19 -3.09 -7.99
CA ASN A 15 -0.58 -1.86 -7.86
C ASN A 15 -1.61 -2.00 -6.73
N ILE A 16 -1.69 -1.02 -5.84
CA ILE A 16 -2.72 -0.94 -4.81
C ILE A 16 -3.60 0.27 -5.07
N LYS A 17 -4.90 0.06 -5.15
CA LYS A 17 -5.90 1.12 -5.29
C LYS A 17 -6.71 1.27 -4.02
N PHE A 18 -6.84 2.50 -3.56
CA PHE A 18 -7.61 2.90 -2.38
C PHE A 18 -8.76 3.78 -2.84
N THR A 19 -10.00 3.43 -2.51
CA THR A 19 -11.19 4.20 -2.85
C THR A 19 -12.11 4.41 -1.65
N GLY A 20 -12.91 5.47 -1.65
CA GLY A 20 -13.88 5.76 -0.60
C GLY A 20 -13.46 6.95 0.27
N ALA A 21 -13.56 6.83 1.59
CA ALA A 21 -13.19 7.91 2.52
C ALA A 21 -11.68 7.92 2.83
N VAL A 22 -10.85 8.00 1.78
CA VAL A 22 -9.38 7.98 1.87
C VAL A 22 -8.78 9.29 1.41
N GLU A 23 -8.00 9.94 2.26
CA GLU A 23 -7.22 11.12 1.88
C GLU A 23 -5.86 10.70 1.32
N LYS A 24 -5.48 11.27 0.18
CA LYS A 24 -4.18 11.05 -0.47
C LYS A 24 -3.04 11.34 0.49
N GLN A 25 -3.15 12.41 1.28
CA GLN A 25 -2.12 12.77 2.25
C GLN A 25 -1.91 11.67 3.32
N ASN A 26 -2.96 10.96 3.74
CA ASN A 26 -2.83 9.86 4.70
C ASN A 26 -2.11 8.67 4.08
N ILE A 27 -2.38 8.38 2.81
CA ILE A 27 -1.68 7.32 2.07
C ILE A 27 -0.22 7.68 1.80
N VAL A 28 0.06 8.93 1.39
CA VAL A 28 1.43 9.41 1.19
C VAL A 28 2.22 9.33 2.49
N LYS A 29 1.66 9.80 3.62
CA LYS A 29 2.30 9.67 4.94
C LYS A 29 2.51 8.21 5.34
N MET A 30 1.56 7.32 5.05
CA MET A 30 1.73 5.88 5.29
C MET A 30 2.89 5.30 4.46
N VAL A 31 2.94 5.62 3.18
CA VAL A 31 4.01 5.21 2.27
C VAL A 31 5.35 5.76 2.73
N GLU A 32 5.41 7.03 3.12
CA GLU A 32 6.60 7.70 3.61
C GLU A 32 7.10 7.03 4.91
N ASN A 33 6.20 6.72 5.85
CA ASN A 33 6.54 5.91 7.04
C ASN A 33 7.07 4.52 6.64
N CYS A 34 6.55 3.94 5.56
CA CYS A 34 6.99 2.66 5.02
C CYS A 34 8.35 2.71 4.31
N GLN A 35 8.68 3.81 3.64
CA GLN A 35 9.99 4.03 3.00
C GLN A 35 11.07 4.44 4.01
N THR A 36 10.72 5.23 5.02
CA THR A 36 11.65 5.67 6.08
C THR A 36 11.96 4.59 7.10
N GLY A 37 11.36 3.40 6.98
CA GLY A 37 11.60 2.25 7.85
C GLY A 37 10.77 2.24 9.13
N GLN A 38 9.87 3.21 9.34
CA GLN A 38 8.96 3.27 10.50
C GLN A 38 7.75 2.32 10.41
N CYS A 39 7.71 1.48 9.38
CA CYS A 39 6.59 0.61 9.06
C CYS A 39 7.07 -0.85 9.08
N ASP A 40 6.70 -1.59 10.12
CA ASP A 40 6.83 -3.05 10.22
C ASP A 40 5.81 -3.81 9.35
N CYS A 41 5.19 -3.12 8.39
CA CYS A 41 4.14 -3.69 7.57
C CYS A 41 4.71 -4.74 6.61
N MET A 42 5.93 -4.54 6.10
CA MET A 42 6.59 -5.45 5.15
C MET A 42 7.88 -6.02 5.75
N SER A 43 8.19 -7.28 5.42
CA SER A 43 9.49 -7.88 5.70
C SER A 43 10.61 -7.14 4.95
N ASP A 44 11.81 -7.09 5.52
CA ASP A 44 12.99 -6.49 4.88
C ASP A 44 13.26 -7.09 3.49
N GLU A 45 13.01 -8.39 3.31
CA GLU A 45 13.15 -9.06 2.02
C GLU A 45 12.21 -8.47 0.96
N THR A 46 10.93 -8.25 1.29
CA THR A 46 9.96 -7.61 0.38
C THR A 46 10.33 -6.16 0.10
N LYS A 47 10.85 -5.43 1.11
CA LYS A 47 11.34 -4.05 0.93
C LYS A 47 12.50 -3.98 -0.05
N GLN A 48 13.44 -4.94 0.01
CA GLN A 48 14.56 -5.03 -0.93
C GLN A 48 14.13 -5.39 -2.35
N LYS A 49 13.05 -6.16 -2.50
CA LYS A 49 12.48 -6.50 -3.81
C LYS A 49 11.79 -5.31 -4.49
N ILE A 50 11.34 -4.30 -3.74
CA ILE A 50 10.75 -3.08 -4.29
C ILE A 50 11.85 -2.24 -4.94
N THR A 51 11.79 -2.11 -6.26
CA THR A 51 12.71 -1.29 -7.06
C THR A 51 12.21 0.14 -7.24
N GLY A 52 10.90 0.34 -7.16
CA GLY A 52 10.27 1.64 -7.33
C GLY A 52 8.90 1.68 -6.67
N MET A 53 8.56 2.82 -6.08
CA MET A 53 7.25 3.06 -5.48
C MET A 53 6.77 4.45 -5.87
N ASN A 54 5.61 4.51 -6.51
CA ASN A 54 5.01 5.75 -6.99
C ASN A 54 3.58 5.86 -6.49
N VAL A 55 3.24 6.98 -5.85
CA VAL A 55 1.87 7.26 -5.37
C VAL A 55 1.23 8.27 -6.32
N SER A 56 0.03 7.95 -6.80
CA SER A 56 -0.73 8.75 -7.76
C SER A 56 -2.21 8.78 -7.35
N GLY A 57 -3.00 9.65 -7.98
CA GLY A 57 -4.42 9.81 -7.66
C GLY A 57 -4.74 11.04 -6.81
N GLU A 58 -5.96 11.05 -6.29
CA GLU A 58 -6.66 12.19 -5.68
C GLU A 58 -7.37 11.75 -4.38
N ASP A 59 -7.84 12.69 -3.57
CA ASP A 59 -8.62 12.36 -2.39
C ASP A 59 -9.89 11.59 -2.78
N GLY A 60 -10.11 10.46 -2.12
CA GLY A 60 -11.15 9.48 -2.41
C GLY A 60 -10.78 8.42 -3.46
N ASN A 61 -9.66 8.58 -4.17
CA ASN A 61 -9.16 7.61 -5.14
C ASN A 61 -7.62 7.70 -5.31
N VAL A 62 -6.89 6.91 -4.54
CA VAL A 62 -5.43 6.92 -4.48
C VAL A 62 -4.88 5.59 -4.99
N GLU A 63 -3.82 5.64 -5.80
CA GLU A 63 -3.18 4.46 -6.39
C GLU A 63 -1.68 4.45 -6.04
N ILE A 64 -1.20 3.33 -5.53
CA ILE A 64 0.21 3.08 -5.25
C ILE A 64 0.71 2.04 -6.24
N ASN A 65 1.66 2.43 -7.09
CA ASN A 65 2.36 1.53 -7.99
C ASN A 65 3.69 1.15 -7.37
N MET A 66 3.90 -0.13 -7.10
CA MET A 66 5.17 -0.70 -6.70
C MET A 66 5.72 -1.57 -7.82
N THR A 67 6.94 -1.30 -8.25
CA THR A 67 7.69 -2.15 -9.17
C THR A 67 8.69 -2.98 -8.38
N GLY A 68 8.88 -4.24 -8.76
CA GLY A 68 9.80 -5.15 -8.08
C GLY A 68 9.34 -6.61 -8.10
N GLU A 69 10.20 -7.49 -7.58
CA GLU A 69 9.95 -8.94 -7.54
C GLU A 69 9.07 -9.36 -6.34
N MET A 70 7.90 -8.75 -6.18
CA MET A 70 6.97 -9.06 -5.09
C MET A 70 5.68 -9.70 -5.62
N THR A 71 5.05 -10.53 -4.80
CA THR A 71 3.73 -11.09 -5.12
C THR A 71 2.60 -10.29 -4.48
N LYS A 72 1.40 -10.47 -5.04
CA LYS A 72 0.19 -9.89 -4.47
C LYS A 72 0.00 -10.35 -3.02
N GLU A 73 0.26 -11.61 -2.72
CA GLU A 73 0.05 -12.16 -1.38
C GLU A 73 0.99 -11.53 -0.34
N GLU A 74 2.26 -11.29 -0.68
CA GLU A 74 3.23 -10.61 0.20
C GLU A 74 2.74 -9.20 0.56
N ILE A 75 2.26 -8.46 -0.44
CA ILE A 75 1.76 -7.10 -0.28
C ILE A 75 0.42 -7.08 0.46
N GLU A 76 -0.48 -8.00 0.17
CA GLU A 76 -1.76 -8.12 0.89
C GLU A 76 -1.54 -8.45 2.37
N ALA A 77 -0.64 -9.38 2.69
CA ALA A 77 -0.30 -9.71 4.07
C ALA A 77 0.30 -8.50 4.81
N ALA A 78 1.17 -7.75 4.13
CA ALA A 78 1.80 -6.58 4.70
C ALA A 78 0.82 -5.44 4.97
N VAL A 79 -0.02 -5.16 3.98
CA VAL A 79 -1.03 -4.10 4.00
C VAL A 79 -2.22 -4.49 4.88
N ALA A 80 -2.45 -5.78 5.13
CA ALA A 80 -3.40 -6.28 6.14
C ALA A 80 -2.88 -6.05 7.57
N LYS A 81 -1.56 -6.12 7.79
CA LYS A 81 -0.95 -5.72 9.08
C LYS A 81 -0.97 -4.21 9.30
N SER A 82 -1.02 -3.41 8.22
CA SER A 82 -1.13 -1.96 8.32
C SER A 82 -2.46 -1.51 8.93
N LYS A 83 -2.38 -0.93 10.13
CA LYS A 83 -3.50 -0.40 10.92
C LYS A 83 -4.32 0.70 10.23
N VAL A 84 -3.80 1.29 9.15
CA VAL A 84 -4.38 2.44 8.43
C VAL A 84 -5.63 2.07 7.63
N ILE A 85 -5.74 0.83 7.17
CA ILE A 85 -6.89 0.36 6.37
C ILE A 85 -7.83 -0.54 7.18
N ASN A 86 -7.37 -0.98 8.36
CA ASN A 86 -8.18 -1.76 9.28
C ASN A 86 -8.93 -0.85 10.25
N ASP A 87 -9.72 0.09 9.71
CA ASP A 87 -10.87 0.64 10.43
C ASP A 87 -12.08 -0.26 10.13
N SER A 88 -11.99 -1.50 10.63
CA SER A 88 -13.07 -2.48 10.65
C SER A 88 -12.80 -3.45 11.81
N CYS A 89 -12.77 -2.91 13.02
CA CYS A 89 -13.06 -3.70 14.22
C CYS A 89 -14.57 -4.00 14.20
N CYS A 90 -14.94 -5.25 13.96
CA CYS A 90 -16.16 -5.86 14.48
C CYS A 90 -15.74 -7.10 15.26
#